data_AF-A0A7W5J460-F1
#
_entry.id   AF-A0A7W5J460-F1
#
_cell.length_a   1.000
_cell.length_b   1.000
_cell.length_c   1.000
_cell.angle_alpha   90.00
_cell.angle_beta   90.00
_cell.angle_gamma   90.00
#
_symmetry.space_group_name_H-M   'P 1'
#
loop_
_entity.id
_entity.type
_entity.pdbx_description
1 polymer ?
#
loop_
_entity_poly.entity_id
_entity_poly.type
_entity_poly.pdbx_seq_one_letter_code
_entity_poly.pdbx_strand_id
1 'polypeptide(L)'
;MKSSARGTLQARINRRVRLELRAVRRALADRRHPHRAVHEARKAIRRLRALLALAVRRLEAIEVVDRELRRLGDSLSRLRDAQVALETAEAIASQEPASAQNVVRWLAERRDHMLERALRRDPDFARRQMLLDACTRALETVAWSELEDDDLHEALRHSRKRLKKAERKAERDPSPEHLHRLRRRARRLRMQLELLRTLVPDFHPETLHGETPGKAIRILHKQSNRLGQRQDKEHLADVLERMPMTFEREVMRRRIERELKEPR
;
A
#
# COMPACT_ATOMS: atom_id res chain seq x y z
N MET A 1 -8.79 -34.44 -21.23
CA MET A 1 -7.76 -33.57 -21.84
C MET A 1 -8.37 -32.29 -22.38
N LYS A 2 -8.31 -31.18 -21.63
CA LYS A 2 -8.43 -29.80 -22.16
C LYS A 2 -7.65 -28.83 -21.26
N SER A 3 -6.33 -28.83 -21.41
CA SER A 3 -5.45 -27.78 -20.86
C SER A 3 -4.60 -27.23 -22.01
N SER A 4 -5.19 -26.37 -22.82
CA SER A 4 -4.42 -25.50 -23.71
C SER A 4 -5.27 -24.30 -24.11
N ALA A 5 -4.99 -23.16 -23.47
CA ALA A 5 -5.16 -21.82 -24.06
C ALA A 5 -4.56 -20.69 -23.17
N ARG A 6 -4.39 -20.86 -21.84
CA ARG A 6 -4.03 -19.72 -20.95
C ARG A 6 -3.04 -20.00 -19.80
N GLY A 7 -2.38 -21.15 -19.78
CA GLY A 7 -1.51 -21.56 -18.66
C GLY A 7 -2.30 -21.91 -17.40
N THR A 8 -1.75 -22.79 -16.57
CA THR A 8 -2.34 -23.20 -15.29
C THR A 8 -2.40 -22.03 -14.30
N LEU A 9 -3.26 -22.11 -13.28
CA LEU A 9 -3.35 -21.10 -12.20
C LEU A 9 -1.95 -20.72 -11.68
N GLN A 10 -1.15 -21.75 -11.43
CA GLN A 10 0.18 -21.68 -10.86
C GLN A 10 1.13 -20.90 -11.79
N ALA A 11 1.06 -21.15 -13.10
CA ALA A 11 1.84 -20.41 -14.09
C ALA A 11 1.46 -18.92 -14.14
N ARG A 12 0.16 -18.60 -14.03
CA ARG A 12 -0.32 -17.20 -14.02
C ARG A 12 0.10 -16.46 -12.75
N ILE A 13 0.00 -17.11 -11.59
CA ILE A 13 0.45 -16.55 -10.31
C ILE A 13 1.96 -16.31 -10.34
N ASN A 14 2.76 -17.31 -10.72
CA ASN A 14 4.21 -17.18 -10.80
C ASN A 14 4.62 -16.05 -11.78
N ARG A 15 3.97 -15.98 -12.95
CA ARG A 15 4.18 -14.87 -13.89
C ARG A 15 3.87 -13.52 -13.25
N ARG A 16 2.77 -13.40 -12.48
CA ARG A 16 2.41 -12.15 -11.80
C ARG A 16 3.39 -11.79 -10.70
N VAL A 17 3.89 -12.76 -9.93
CA VAL A 17 4.96 -12.56 -8.94
C VAL A 17 6.19 -11.94 -9.61
N ARG A 18 6.67 -12.53 -10.70
CA ARG A 18 7.82 -12.03 -11.48
C ARG A 18 7.59 -10.61 -12.02
N LEU A 19 6.37 -10.30 -12.47
CA LEU A 19 6.03 -8.95 -12.94
C LEU A 19 6.08 -7.91 -11.82
N GLU A 20 5.54 -8.22 -10.63
CA GLU A 20 5.61 -7.28 -9.51
C GLU A 20 7.04 -7.12 -9.00
N LEU A 21 7.85 -8.19 -8.92
CA LEU A 21 9.27 -8.09 -8.58
C LEU A 21 10.04 -7.18 -9.55
N ARG A 22 9.83 -7.35 -10.86
CA ARG A 22 10.41 -6.46 -11.89
C ARG A 22 9.93 -5.02 -11.74
N ALA A 23 8.67 -4.80 -11.38
CA ALA A 23 8.13 -3.46 -11.13
C ALA A 23 8.81 -2.79 -9.92
N VAL A 24 9.04 -3.53 -8.83
CA VAL A 24 9.81 -3.01 -7.68
C VAL A 24 11.23 -2.66 -8.10
N ARG A 25 11.93 -3.56 -8.81
CA ARG A 25 13.31 -3.33 -9.27
C ARG A 25 13.42 -2.09 -10.16
N ARG A 26 12.56 -1.98 -11.18
CA ARG A 26 12.52 -0.82 -12.09
C ARG A 26 12.24 0.48 -11.34
N ALA A 27 11.30 0.45 -10.39
CA ALA A 27 10.99 1.63 -9.60
C ALA A 27 12.18 2.05 -8.73
N LEU A 28 12.84 1.12 -8.02
CA LEU A 28 14.01 1.43 -7.20
C LEU A 28 15.21 1.95 -8.03
N ALA A 29 15.32 1.55 -9.29
CA ALA A 29 16.36 2.00 -10.20
C ALA A 29 16.06 3.34 -10.90
N ASP A 30 14.84 3.90 -10.78
CA ASP A 30 14.49 5.18 -11.41
C ASP A 30 15.06 6.36 -10.60
N ARG A 31 16.17 6.90 -11.11
CA ARG A 31 16.89 8.04 -10.53
C ARG A 31 16.31 9.39 -10.93
N ARG A 32 15.55 9.45 -12.04
CA ARG A 32 15.04 10.71 -12.59
C ARG A 32 13.90 11.26 -11.75
N HIS A 33 13.09 10.38 -11.16
CA HIS A 33 11.92 10.76 -10.37
C HIS A 33 11.89 10.02 -9.03
N PRO A 34 12.80 10.30 -8.10
CA PRO A 34 13.01 9.49 -6.89
C PRO A 34 11.76 9.39 -5.99
N HIS A 35 10.96 10.46 -5.88
CA HIS A 35 9.70 10.43 -5.11
C HIS A 35 8.64 9.52 -5.75
N ARG A 36 8.53 9.56 -7.09
CA ARG A 36 7.66 8.66 -7.87
C ARG A 36 8.16 7.22 -7.81
N ALA A 37 9.47 7.00 -7.90
CA ALA A 37 10.13 5.72 -7.73
C ALA A 37 9.77 5.07 -6.38
N VAL A 38 9.88 5.82 -5.28
CA VAL A 38 9.47 5.36 -3.95
C VAL A 38 7.98 4.99 -3.92
N HIS A 39 7.11 5.80 -4.52
CA HIS A 39 5.68 5.50 -4.59
C HIS A 39 5.39 4.20 -5.34
N GLU A 40 5.94 4.04 -6.55
CA GLU A 40 5.72 2.88 -7.40
C GLU A 40 6.34 1.61 -6.82
N ALA A 41 7.53 1.69 -6.21
CA ALA A 41 8.14 0.57 -5.49
C ALA A 41 7.21 0.09 -4.34
N ARG A 42 6.73 1.02 -3.49
CA ARG A 42 5.79 0.67 -2.40
C ARG A 42 4.48 0.10 -2.94
N LYS A 43 3.97 0.63 -4.05
CA LYS A 43 2.74 0.13 -4.69
C LYS A 43 2.93 -1.30 -5.20
N ALA A 44 4.01 -1.58 -5.91
CA ALA A 44 4.36 -2.91 -6.39
C ALA A 44 4.59 -3.90 -5.24
N ILE A 45 5.33 -3.51 -4.18
CA ILE A 45 5.50 -4.32 -2.96
C ILE A 45 4.14 -4.68 -2.34
N ARG A 46 3.22 -3.72 -2.21
CA ARG A 46 1.88 -3.99 -1.66
C ARG A 46 1.09 -4.98 -2.51
N ARG A 47 1.16 -4.88 -3.84
CA ARG A 47 0.51 -5.83 -4.76
C ARG A 47 1.13 -7.22 -4.66
N LEU A 48 2.46 -7.32 -4.68
CA LEU A 48 3.17 -8.58 -4.50
C LEU A 48 2.78 -9.24 -3.19
N ARG A 49 2.79 -8.51 -2.08
CA ARG A 49 2.40 -9.04 -0.77
C ARG A 49 0.93 -9.45 -0.68
N ALA A 50 0.04 -8.76 -1.41
CA ALA A 50 -1.36 -9.18 -1.52
C ALA A 50 -1.50 -10.51 -2.27
N LEU A 51 -0.71 -10.68 -3.34
CA LEU A 51 -0.63 -11.94 -4.10
C LEU A 51 -0.05 -13.08 -3.25
N LEU A 52 1.08 -12.86 -2.59
CA LEU A 52 1.73 -13.84 -1.71
C LEU A 52 0.81 -14.28 -0.57
N ALA A 53 0.00 -13.37 -0.03
CA ALA A 53 -0.97 -13.70 1.01
C ALA A 53 -2.08 -14.66 0.55
N LEU A 54 -2.25 -14.90 -0.76
CA LEU A 54 -3.15 -15.93 -1.29
C LEU A 54 -2.55 -17.34 -1.19
N ALA A 55 -1.23 -17.47 -1.15
CA ALA A 55 -0.53 -18.75 -1.17
C ALA A 55 0.19 -19.08 0.16
N VAL A 56 0.37 -18.11 1.05
CA VAL A 56 1.18 -18.24 2.28
C VAL A 56 0.73 -19.34 3.23
N ARG A 57 -0.55 -19.75 3.20
CA ARG A 57 -1.07 -20.83 4.06
C ARG A 57 -0.69 -22.22 3.55
N ARG A 58 -0.45 -22.35 2.25
CA ARG A 58 -0.07 -23.58 1.57
C ARG A 58 1.45 -23.69 1.43
N LEU A 59 2.11 -22.57 1.11
CA LEU A 59 3.52 -22.51 0.76
C LEU A 59 4.28 -21.73 1.83
N GLU A 60 4.80 -22.42 2.84
CA GLU A 60 5.43 -21.82 4.03
C GLU A 60 6.62 -20.92 3.71
N ALA A 61 7.40 -21.26 2.67
CA ALA A 61 8.53 -20.47 2.19
C ALA A 61 8.15 -19.01 1.86
N ILE A 62 6.88 -18.73 1.56
CA ILE A 62 6.38 -17.38 1.29
C ILE A 62 6.40 -16.50 2.54
N GLU A 63 6.27 -17.05 3.74
CA GLU A 63 6.14 -16.24 4.95
C GLU A 63 7.41 -15.43 5.23
N VAL A 64 8.58 -16.05 5.07
CA VAL A 64 9.88 -15.39 5.20
C VAL A 64 9.98 -14.24 4.20
N VAL A 65 9.59 -14.48 2.94
CA VAL A 65 9.63 -13.47 1.89
C VAL A 65 8.64 -12.33 2.15
N ASP A 66 7.41 -12.61 2.63
CA ASP A 66 6.45 -11.53 2.99
C ASP A 66 7.01 -10.64 4.12
N ARG A 67 7.75 -11.21 5.08
CA ARG A 67 8.39 -10.45 6.15
C ARG A 67 9.50 -9.54 5.60
N GLU A 68 10.34 -10.02 4.69
CA GLU A 68 11.38 -9.19 4.07
C GLU A 68 10.80 -8.11 3.15
N LEU A 69 9.80 -8.44 2.34
CA LEU A 69 9.08 -7.45 1.53
C LEU A 69 8.34 -6.42 2.40
N ARG A 70 7.87 -6.81 3.59
CA ARG A 70 7.32 -5.88 4.56
C ARG A 70 8.38 -4.92 5.05
N ARG A 71 9.55 -5.42 5.49
CA ARG A 71 10.67 -4.60 5.96
C ARG A 71 11.13 -3.63 4.87
N LEU A 72 11.26 -4.11 3.63
CA LEU A 72 11.57 -3.28 2.47
C LEU A 72 10.54 -2.17 2.27
N GLY A 73 9.25 -2.52 2.27
CA GLY A 73 8.17 -1.55 2.19
C GLY A 73 8.24 -0.52 3.32
N ASP A 74 8.36 -0.98 4.57
CA ASP A 74 8.40 -0.13 5.77
C ASP A 74 9.62 0.82 5.75
N SER A 75 10.76 0.37 5.22
CA SER A 75 11.97 1.19 5.03
C SER A 75 11.80 2.38 4.08
N LEU A 76 10.76 2.35 3.24
CA LEU A 76 10.40 3.41 2.29
C LEU A 76 9.24 4.29 2.80
N SER A 77 8.61 3.94 3.93
CA SER A 77 7.43 4.64 4.43
C SER A 77 7.71 6.10 4.71
N ARG A 78 8.77 6.41 5.46
CA ARG A 78 9.10 7.79 5.85
C ARG A 78 9.29 8.73 4.65
N LEU A 79 9.91 8.24 3.56
CA LEU A 79 10.08 9.02 2.33
C LEU A 79 8.74 9.29 1.65
N ARG A 80 7.89 8.26 1.56
CA ARG A 80 6.55 8.43 0.99
C ARG A 80 5.68 9.34 1.85
N ASP A 81 5.74 9.21 3.16
CA ASP A 81 4.91 9.98 4.09
C ASP A 81 5.26 11.48 4.00
N ALA A 82 6.55 11.83 3.84
CA ALA A 82 6.97 13.21 3.57
C ALA A 82 6.40 13.77 2.25
N GLN A 83 6.43 12.99 1.17
CA GLN A 83 5.81 13.39 -0.10
C GLN A 83 4.27 13.48 0.00
N VAL A 84 3.62 12.59 0.77
CA VAL A 84 2.16 12.65 1.02
C VAL A 84 1.79 13.91 1.80
N ALA A 85 2.58 14.29 2.81
CA ALA A 85 2.33 15.51 3.58
C ALA A 85 2.35 16.74 2.65
N LEU A 86 3.34 16.82 1.75
CA LEU A 86 3.40 17.87 0.73
C LEU A 86 2.17 17.84 -0.20
N GLU A 87 1.85 16.70 -0.82
CA GLU A 87 0.69 16.55 -1.71
C GLU A 87 -0.62 16.94 -1.01
N THR A 88 -0.75 16.62 0.27
CA THR A 88 -1.92 16.95 1.08
C THR A 88 -2.00 18.45 1.36
N ALA A 89 -0.86 19.08 1.68
CA ALA A 89 -0.78 20.52 1.88
C ALA A 89 -1.07 21.29 0.58
N GLU A 90 -0.54 20.84 -0.56
CA GLU A 90 -0.83 21.41 -1.88
C GLU A 90 -2.32 21.32 -2.23
N ALA A 91 -2.97 20.19 -1.96
CA ALA A 91 -4.41 20.00 -2.21
C ALA A 91 -5.30 20.88 -1.32
N ILE A 92 -4.84 21.22 -0.11
CA ILE A 92 -5.51 22.20 0.76
C ILE A 92 -5.24 23.62 0.26
N ALA A 93 -3.98 23.93 -0.06
CA ALA A 93 -3.55 25.23 -0.55
C ALA A 93 -4.18 25.64 -1.88
N SER A 94 -4.51 24.69 -2.75
CA SER A 94 -5.17 24.99 -4.03
C SER A 94 -6.56 25.63 -3.87
N GLN A 95 -7.16 25.55 -2.69
CA GLN A 95 -8.43 26.20 -2.37
C GLN A 95 -8.23 27.65 -1.89
N GLU A 96 -7.07 27.97 -1.29
CA GLU A 96 -6.70 29.30 -0.77
C GLU A 96 -5.17 29.54 -0.87
N PRO A 97 -4.65 29.99 -2.03
CA PRO A 97 -3.20 29.96 -2.31
C PRO A 97 -2.34 30.89 -1.47
N ALA A 98 -2.86 32.05 -1.06
CA ALA A 98 -2.07 33.11 -0.43
C ALA A 98 -1.62 32.78 1.01
N SER A 99 -2.33 31.88 1.70
CA SER A 99 -2.11 31.57 3.13
C SER A 99 -1.30 30.31 3.39
N ALA A 100 -0.78 29.63 2.35
CA ALA A 100 -0.19 28.30 2.48
C ALA A 100 1.20 28.12 1.82
N GLN A 101 1.71 29.11 1.07
CA GLN A 101 2.96 28.98 0.32
C GLN A 101 4.17 28.63 1.18
N ASN A 102 4.31 29.27 2.35
CA ASN A 102 5.42 29.03 3.27
C ASN A 102 5.39 27.61 3.85
N VAL A 103 4.20 27.05 4.09
CA VAL A 103 4.03 25.68 4.55
C VAL A 103 4.41 24.67 3.46
N VAL A 104 3.93 24.89 2.23
CA VAL A 104 4.26 24.03 1.07
C VAL A 104 5.76 24.03 0.81
N ARG A 105 6.41 25.21 0.84
CA ARG A 105 7.86 25.33 0.66
C ARG A 105 8.63 24.57 1.74
N TRP A 106 8.27 24.76 3.01
CA TRP A 106 8.92 24.07 4.13
C TRP A 106 8.77 22.54 4.03
N LEU A 107 7.59 22.05 3.63
CA LEU A 107 7.36 20.62 3.41
C LEU A 107 8.18 20.06 2.25
N ALA A 108 8.33 20.81 1.15
CA ALA A 108 9.15 20.42 0.01
C ALA A 108 10.63 20.29 0.39
N GLU A 109 11.19 21.30 1.06
CA GLU A 109 12.58 21.28 1.55
C GLU A 109 12.81 20.11 2.52
N ARG A 110 11.89 19.91 3.47
CA ARG A 110 11.94 18.79 4.41
C ARG A 110 11.93 17.44 3.69
N ARG A 111 11.04 17.26 2.71
CA ARG A 111 10.92 16.04 1.90
C ARG A 111 12.23 15.76 1.15
N ASP A 112 12.81 16.78 0.52
CA ASP A 112 14.03 16.63 -0.27
C ASP A 112 15.24 16.32 0.62
N HIS A 113 15.38 16.99 1.76
CA HIS A 113 16.40 16.67 2.75
C HIS A 113 16.30 15.22 3.26
N MET A 114 15.07 14.72 3.48
CA MET A 114 14.84 13.33 3.89
C MET A 114 15.27 12.33 2.82
N LEU A 115 14.98 12.63 1.55
CA LEU A 115 15.40 11.81 0.42
C LEU A 115 16.92 11.79 0.28
N GLU A 116 17.57 12.96 0.28
CA GLU A 116 19.01 13.05 0.21
C GLU A 116 19.70 12.26 1.33
N ARG A 117 19.21 12.39 2.57
CA ARG A 117 19.74 11.63 3.71
C ARG A 117 19.56 10.12 3.54
N ALA A 118 18.47 9.68 2.90
CA ALA A 118 18.27 8.28 2.59
C ALA A 118 19.24 7.79 1.50
N LEU A 119 19.43 8.57 0.43
CA LEU A 119 20.35 8.25 -0.66
C LEU A 119 21.82 8.30 -0.22
N ARG A 120 22.22 9.19 0.70
CA ARG A 120 23.57 9.15 1.29
C ARG A 120 23.86 7.84 2.03
N ARG A 121 22.85 7.23 2.66
CA ARG A 121 23.00 5.97 3.42
C ARG A 121 22.90 4.73 2.56
N ASP A 122 22.10 4.81 1.51
CA ASP A 122 21.83 3.74 0.57
C ASP A 122 21.82 4.31 -0.85
N PRO A 123 23.01 4.61 -1.41
CA PRO A 123 23.13 5.19 -2.74
C PRO A 123 22.39 4.34 -3.77
N ASP A 124 21.59 5.01 -4.59
CA ASP A 124 20.74 4.38 -5.61
C ASP A 124 19.85 3.23 -5.08
N PHE A 125 19.55 3.26 -3.77
CA PHE A 125 18.86 2.19 -3.07
C PHE A 125 19.48 0.79 -3.25
N ALA A 126 20.81 0.71 -3.43
CA ALA A 126 21.51 -0.54 -3.72
C ALA A 126 21.25 -1.66 -2.69
N ARG A 127 21.25 -1.35 -1.39
CA ARG A 127 20.96 -2.33 -0.32
C ARG A 127 19.54 -2.86 -0.41
N ARG A 128 18.58 -1.99 -0.74
CA ARG A 128 17.18 -2.39 -0.95
C ARG A 128 17.01 -3.25 -2.19
N GLN A 129 17.77 -2.98 -3.25
CA GLN A 129 17.81 -3.82 -4.45
C GLN A 129 18.40 -5.21 -4.15
N MET A 130 19.50 -5.29 -3.39
CA MET A 130 20.07 -6.58 -2.96
C MET A 130 19.08 -7.44 -2.15
N LEU A 131 18.33 -6.81 -1.23
CA LEU A 131 17.29 -7.49 -0.48
C LEU A 131 16.15 -7.98 -1.40
N LEU A 132 15.75 -7.18 -2.40
CA LEU A 132 14.78 -7.61 -3.41
C LEU A 132 15.29 -8.80 -4.24
N ASP A 133 16.58 -8.85 -4.55
CA ASP A 133 17.19 -9.95 -5.28
C ASP A 133 17.20 -11.24 -4.45
N ALA A 134 17.46 -11.14 -3.15
CA ALA A 134 17.32 -12.27 -2.22
C ALA A 134 15.86 -12.78 -2.18
N CYS A 135 14.88 -11.88 -2.07
CA CYS A 135 13.46 -12.24 -2.17
C CYS A 135 13.12 -12.88 -3.52
N THR A 136 13.72 -12.42 -4.62
CA THR A 136 13.50 -12.96 -5.96
C THR A 136 13.97 -14.42 -6.02
N ARG A 137 15.21 -14.70 -5.61
CA ARG A 137 15.76 -16.06 -5.58
C ARG A 137 14.93 -16.99 -4.69
N ALA A 138 14.51 -16.53 -3.51
CA ALA A 138 13.66 -17.31 -2.62
C ALA A 138 12.28 -17.64 -3.25
N LEU A 139 11.72 -16.75 -4.06
CA LEU A 139 10.44 -16.99 -4.75
C LEU A 139 10.57 -17.89 -5.99
N GLU A 140 11.78 -18.04 -6.54
CA GLU A 140 12.06 -18.97 -7.64
C GLU A 140 12.05 -20.43 -7.19
N THR A 141 12.35 -20.70 -5.91
CA THR A 141 12.33 -22.06 -5.33
C THR A 141 10.97 -22.48 -4.79
N VAL A 142 9.97 -21.59 -4.81
CA VAL A 142 8.63 -21.91 -4.32
C VAL A 142 7.93 -22.89 -5.28
N ALA A 143 7.42 -24.00 -4.72
CA ALA A 143 6.67 -25.02 -5.44
C ALA A 143 5.25 -24.54 -5.80
N TRP A 144 5.15 -23.54 -6.68
CA TRP A 144 3.87 -22.95 -7.10
C TRP A 144 2.87 -23.98 -7.63
N SER A 145 3.35 -25.12 -8.15
CA SER A 145 2.55 -26.24 -8.63
C SER A 145 1.62 -26.84 -7.57
N GLU A 146 1.96 -26.73 -6.28
CA GLU A 146 1.18 -27.29 -5.17
C GLU A 146 0.00 -26.41 -4.73
N LEU A 147 -0.18 -25.24 -5.36
CA LEU A 147 -1.26 -24.31 -5.06
C LEU A 147 -2.51 -24.67 -5.85
N GLU A 148 -3.63 -24.82 -5.15
CA GLU A 148 -4.92 -25.19 -5.72
C GLU A 148 -5.96 -24.06 -5.57
N ASP A 149 -7.11 -24.20 -6.23
CA ASP A 149 -8.19 -23.19 -6.16
C ASP A 149 -8.77 -23.08 -4.73
N ASP A 150 -8.87 -24.20 -4.01
CA ASP A 150 -9.37 -24.24 -2.64
C ASP A 150 -8.49 -23.43 -1.66
N ASP A 151 -7.17 -23.40 -1.89
CA ASP A 151 -6.25 -22.57 -1.12
C ASP A 151 -6.57 -21.08 -1.28
N LEU A 152 -6.95 -20.66 -2.49
CA LEU A 152 -7.34 -19.28 -2.78
C LEU A 152 -8.64 -18.92 -2.07
N HIS A 153 -9.62 -19.82 -2.09
CA HIS A 153 -10.88 -19.66 -1.36
C HIS A 153 -10.64 -19.48 0.14
N GLU A 154 -9.79 -20.33 0.72
CA GLU A 154 -9.43 -20.26 2.14
C GLU A 154 -8.67 -18.97 2.48
N ALA A 155 -7.70 -18.58 1.67
CA ALA A 155 -6.94 -17.34 1.89
C ALA A 155 -7.82 -16.08 1.84
N LEU A 156 -8.81 -16.05 0.94
CA LEU A 156 -9.81 -14.98 0.90
C LEU A 156 -10.75 -15.02 2.10
N ARG A 157 -11.24 -16.20 2.49
CA ARG A 157 -12.07 -16.38 3.69
C ARG A 157 -11.35 -15.84 4.94
N HIS A 158 -10.07 -16.14 5.06
CA HIS A 158 -9.22 -15.60 6.11
C HIS A 158 -9.09 -14.08 6.04
N SER A 159 -8.88 -13.52 4.84
CA SER A 159 -8.76 -12.08 4.63
C SER A 159 -10.06 -11.32 4.96
N ARG A 160 -11.23 -11.88 4.59
CA ARG A 160 -12.56 -11.39 4.98
C ARG A 160 -12.76 -11.42 6.50
N LYS A 161 -12.46 -12.55 7.16
CA LYS A 161 -12.55 -12.68 8.63
C LYS A 161 -11.71 -11.61 9.35
N ARG A 162 -10.50 -11.33 8.86
CA ARG A 162 -9.62 -10.30 9.45
C ARG A 162 -10.10 -8.88 9.21
N LEU A 163 -10.73 -8.61 8.07
CA LEU A 163 -11.37 -7.32 7.81
C LEU A 163 -12.54 -7.10 8.77
N LYS A 164 -13.47 -8.07 8.87
CA LYS A 164 -14.61 -8.00 9.80
C LYS A 164 -14.18 -7.78 11.25
N LYS A 165 -13.09 -8.43 11.68
CA LYS A 165 -12.51 -8.21 13.01
C LYS A 165 -11.95 -6.80 13.18
N ALA A 166 -11.34 -6.23 12.14
CA ALA A 166 -10.81 -4.86 12.18
C ALA A 166 -11.94 -3.81 12.16
N GLU A 167 -13.02 -4.06 11.42
CA GLU A 167 -14.23 -3.22 11.39
C GLU A 167 -14.84 -3.13 12.78
N ARG A 168 -15.13 -4.27 13.42
CA ARG A 168 -15.66 -4.32 14.79
C ARG A 168 -14.79 -3.59 15.81
N LYS A 169 -13.46 -3.61 15.64
CA LYS A 169 -12.55 -2.89 16.54
C LYS A 169 -12.61 -1.39 16.32
N ALA A 170 -12.55 -0.95 15.07
CA ALA A 170 -12.64 0.46 14.71
C ALA A 170 -14.01 1.09 15.03
N GLU A 171 -15.08 0.29 14.99
CA GLU A 171 -16.43 0.70 15.38
C GLU A 171 -16.53 0.92 16.90
N ARG A 172 -15.94 0.03 17.70
CA ARG A 172 -15.92 0.16 19.16
C ARG A 172 -14.97 1.24 19.67
N ASP A 173 -13.81 1.35 19.04
CA ASP A 173 -12.76 2.31 19.37
C ASP A 173 -12.11 2.82 18.07
N PRO A 174 -12.51 3.99 17.56
CA PRO A 174 -11.98 4.57 16.32
C PRO A 174 -10.61 5.23 16.49
N SER A 175 -9.72 4.63 17.29
CA SER A 175 -8.34 5.11 17.45
C SER A 175 -7.56 5.07 16.12
N PRO A 176 -6.55 5.95 15.93
CA PRO A 176 -5.74 5.97 14.70
C PRO A 176 -5.13 4.61 14.34
N GLU A 177 -4.73 3.82 15.34
CA GLU A 177 -4.21 2.47 15.11
C GLU A 177 -5.28 1.52 14.56
N HIS A 178 -6.49 1.53 15.12
CA HIS A 178 -7.59 0.68 14.66
C HIS A 178 -8.06 1.09 13.25
N LEU A 179 -8.19 2.39 12.98
CA LEU A 179 -8.52 2.91 11.65
C LEU A 179 -7.44 2.57 10.62
N HIS A 180 -6.16 2.71 10.98
CA HIS A 180 -5.04 2.33 10.10
C HIS A 180 -5.04 0.82 9.82
N ARG A 181 -5.30 0.00 10.83
CA ARG A 181 -5.41 -1.46 10.70
C ARG A 181 -6.57 -1.82 9.76
N LEU A 182 -7.74 -1.19 9.94
CA LEU A 182 -8.89 -1.36 9.06
C LEU A 182 -8.55 -1.02 7.60
N ARG A 183 -7.96 0.17 7.36
CA ARG A 183 -7.50 0.61 6.03
C ARG A 183 -6.59 -0.43 5.36
N ARG A 184 -5.62 -0.97 6.11
CA ARG A 184 -4.67 -1.99 5.59
C ARG A 184 -5.36 -3.30 5.21
N ARG A 185 -6.38 -3.73 5.97
CA ARG A 185 -7.14 -4.96 5.67
C ARG A 185 -8.05 -4.78 4.46
N ALA A 186 -8.79 -3.68 4.40
CA ALA A 186 -9.67 -3.37 3.27
C ALA A 186 -8.87 -3.31 1.96
N ARG A 187 -7.73 -2.61 1.97
CA ARG A 187 -6.82 -2.52 0.82
C ARG A 187 -6.28 -3.88 0.37
N ARG A 188 -5.88 -4.73 1.31
CA ARG A 188 -5.34 -6.06 0.99
C ARG A 188 -6.40 -6.92 0.31
N LEU A 189 -7.60 -7.00 0.88
CA LEU A 189 -8.70 -7.78 0.30
C LEU A 189 -9.08 -7.24 -1.09
N ARG A 190 -9.15 -5.92 -1.26
CA ARG A 190 -9.36 -5.29 -2.57
C ARG A 190 -8.33 -5.75 -3.60
N MET A 191 -7.04 -5.65 -3.26
CA MET A 191 -5.95 -6.04 -4.17
C MET A 191 -6.01 -7.53 -4.51
N GLN A 192 -6.36 -8.39 -3.56
CA GLN A 192 -6.54 -9.83 -3.81
C GLN A 192 -7.67 -10.10 -4.80
N LEU A 193 -8.83 -9.45 -4.62
CA LEU A 193 -9.96 -9.59 -5.54
C LEU A 193 -9.65 -9.04 -6.94
N GLU A 194 -8.96 -7.89 -7.03
CA GLU A 194 -8.48 -7.33 -8.32
C GLU A 194 -7.52 -8.27 -9.05
N LEU A 195 -6.57 -8.86 -8.30
CA LEU A 195 -5.63 -9.84 -8.83
C LEU A 195 -6.35 -11.09 -9.35
N LEU A 196 -7.23 -11.68 -8.54
CA LEU A 196 -7.94 -12.91 -8.93
C LEU A 196 -8.85 -12.70 -10.14
N ARG A 197 -9.59 -11.58 -10.20
CA ARG A 197 -10.37 -11.23 -11.41
C ARG A 197 -9.53 -11.17 -12.68
N THR A 198 -8.26 -10.78 -12.57
CA THR A 198 -7.35 -10.67 -13.70
C THR A 198 -6.69 -12.01 -14.04
N LEU A 199 -6.31 -12.79 -13.03
CA LEU A 199 -5.55 -14.03 -13.20
C LEU A 199 -6.45 -15.23 -13.47
N VAL A 200 -7.64 -15.27 -12.88
CA VAL A 200 -8.58 -16.39 -12.92
C VAL A 200 -10.00 -15.83 -13.10
N PRO A 201 -10.39 -15.46 -14.33
CA PRO A 201 -11.69 -14.81 -14.57
C PRO A 201 -12.90 -15.63 -14.10
N ASP A 202 -12.78 -16.96 -14.15
CA ASP A 202 -13.82 -17.91 -13.77
C ASP A 202 -13.80 -18.25 -12.26
N PHE A 203 -12.90 -17.63 -11.50
CA PHE A 203 -12.85 -17.78 -10.05
C PHE A 203 -13.94 -16.94 -9.38
N HIS A 204 -14.85 -17.61 -8.69
CA HIS A 204 -16.01 -16.99 -8.04
C HIS A 204 -15.84 -17.00 -6.52
N PRO A 205 -15.15 -16.00 -5.93
CA PRO A 205 -15.01 -15.94 -4.50
C PRO A 205 -16.32 -15.55 -3.85
N GLU A 206 -16.60 -16.14 -2.70
CA GLU A 206 -17.51 -15.53 -1.73
C GLU A 206 -17.04 -14.10 -1.43
N THR A 207 -17.96 -13.15 -1.39
CA THR A 207 -17.66 -11.75 -1.12
C THR A 207 -18.24 -11.33 0.22
N LEU A 208 -17.95 -10.09 0.63
CA LEU A 208 -18.66 -9.49 1.76
C LEU A 208 -20.11 -9.27 1.34
N HIS A 209 -21.06 -9.69 2.18
CA HIS A 209 -22.50 -9.47 2.00
C HIS A 209 -23.10 -10.02 0.70
N GLY A 210 -22.51 -11.06 0.10
CA GLY A 210 -23.06 -11.72 -1.10
C GLY A 210 -22.99 -10.88 -2.38
N GLU A 211 -22.19 -9.82 -2.39
CA GLU A 211 -22.02 -8.94 -3.54
C GLU A 211 -21.25 -9.58 -4.70
N THR A 212 -21.36 -9.04 -5.91
CA THR A 212 -20.44 -9.45 -6.98
C THR A 212 -19.00 -8.99 -6.65
N PRO A 213 -17.96 -9.71 -7.10
CA PRO A 213 -16.56 -9.32 -6.86
C PRO A 213 -16.26 -7.86 -7.29
N GLY A 214 -16.91 -7.37 -8.34
CA GLY A 214 -16.74 -5.99 -8.81
C GLY A 214 -17.35 -4.95 -7.88
N LYS A 215 -18.52 -5.23 -7.30
CA LYS A 215 -19.14 -4.34 -6.32
C LYS A 215 -18.31 -4.31 -5.02
N ALA A 216 -17.87 -5.47 -4.55
CA ALA A 216 -16.99 -5.58 -3.38
C ALA A 216 -15.68 -4.78 -3.55
N ILE A 217 -15.02 -4.86 -4.71
CA ILE A 217 -13.82 -4.08 -5.02
C ILE A 217 -14.09 -2.57 -4.91
N ARG A 218 -15.21 -2.09 -5.47
CA ARG A 218 -15.58 -0.65 -5.42
C ARG A 218 -15.82 -0.18 -3.99
N ILE A 219 -16.52 -0.97 -3.18
CA ILE A 219 -16.79 -0.62 -1.77
C ILE A 219 -15.49 -0.57 -0.96
N LEU A 220 -14.65 -1.60 -1.07
CA LEU A 220 -13.35 -1.63 -0.40
C LEU A 220 -12.43 -0.50 -0.85
N HIS A 221 -12.50 -0.10 -2.13
CA HIS A 221 -11.77 1.05 -2.65
C HIS A 221 -12.24 2.35 -1.99
N LYS A 222 -13.55 2.61 -1.98
CA LYS A 222 -14.13 3.81 -1.35
C LYS A 222 -13.76 3.89 0.14
N GLN A 223 -13.93 2.78 0.88
CA GLN A 223 -13.59 2.69 2.31
C GLN A 223 -12.09 2.93 2.55
N SER A 224 -11.21 2.25 1.82
CA SER A 224 -9.75 2.41 1.97
C SER A 224 -9.26 3.81 1.59
N ASN A 225 -9.92 4.49 0.63
CA ASN A 225 -9.56 5.84 0.22
C ASN A 225 -9.99 6.86 1.25
N ARG A 226 -11.23 6.78 1.77
CA ARG A 226 -11.71 7.66 2.83
C ARG A 226 -10.82 7.58 4.08
N LEU A 227 -10.52 6.38 4.55
CA LEU A 227 -9.58 6.16 5.66
C LEU A 227 -8.17 6.64 5.34
N GLY A 228 -7.79 6.64 4.07
CA GLY A 228 -6.50 7.17 3.63
C GLY A 228 -6.42 8.67 3.70
N GLN A 229 -7.38 9.38 3.12
CA GLN A 229 -7.44 10.83 3.15
C GLN A 229 -7.45 11.37 4.58
N ARG A 230 -8.19 10.71 5.49
CA ARG A 230 -8.18 11.06 6.91
C ARG A 230 -6.77 10.90 7.51
N GLN A 231 -6.14 9.73 7.33
CA GLN A 231 -4.80 9.47 7.85
C GLN A 231 -3.75 10.43 7.28
N ASP A 232 -3.86 10.79 6.00
CA ASP A 232 -2.90 11.68 5.34
C ASP A 232 -3.01 13.11 5.92
N LYS A 233 -4.21 13.56 6.30
CA LYS A 233 -4.44 14.82 7.05
C LYS A 233 -3.96 14.79 8.49
N GLU A 234 -4.25 13.71 9.23
CA GLU A 234 -3.73 13.49 10.59
C GLU A 234 -2.19 13.54 10.57
N HIS A 235 -1.56 12.86 9.60
CA HIS A 235 -0.11 12.90 9.44
C HIS A 235 0.42 14.30 9.11
N LEU A 236 -0.27 15.05 8.24
CA LEU A 236 0.11 16.42 7.95
C LEU A 236 0.06 17.29 9.22
N ALA A 237 -0.99 17.17 10.04
CA ALA A 237 -1.08 17.88 11.31
C ALA A 237 0.13 17.58 12.22
N ASP A 238 0.47 16.30 12.42
CA ASP A 238 1.64 15.88 13.22
C ASP A 238 2.97 16.45 12.68
N VAL A 239 3.10 16.55 11.35
CA VAL A 239 4.30 17.10 10.71
C VAL A 239 4.39 18.61 10.93
N LEU A 240 3.27 19.34 10.86
CA LEU A 240 3.21 20.78 11.08
C LEU A 240 3.54 21.17 12.52
N GLU A 241 3.35 20.29 13.50
CA GLU A 241 3.78 20.55 14.88
C GLU A 241 5.28 20.85 15.00
N ARG A 242 6.09 20.33 14.08
CA ARG A 242 7.54 20.51 14.03
C ARG A 242 7.98 21.71 13.20
N MET A 243 7.06 22.36 12.50
CA MET A 243 7.34 23.58 11.76
C MET A 243 7.37 24.77 12.74
N PRO A 244 8.31 25.74 12.60
CA PRO A 244 8.27 26.97 13.37
C PRO A 244 6.88 27.62 13.36
N MET A 245 6.50 28.23 14.48
CA MET A 245 5.20 28.88 14.59
C MET A 245 5.13 30.06 13.62
N THR A 246 4.18 29.99 12.68
CA THR A 246 3.92 31.01 11.66
C THR A 246 2.41 31.14 11.49
N PHE A 247 1.95 32.27 10.95
CA PHE A 247 0.53 32.51 10.69
C PHE A 247 -0.04 31.44 9.74
N GLU A 248 0.69 31.12 8.67
CA GLU A 248 0.32 30.14 7.65
C GLU A 248 0.23 28.72 8.20
N ARG A 249 1.15 28.34 9.10
CA ARG A 249 1.07 27.05 9.82
C ARG A 249 -0.24 26.96 10.59
N GLU A 250 -0.60 28.01 11.33
CA GLU A 250 -1.79 28.01 12.18
C GLU A 250 -3.08 27.98 11.35
N VAL A 251 -3.12 28.74 10.24
CA VAL A 251 -4.23 28.69 9.28
C VAL A 251 -4.41 27.28 8.72
N MET A 252 -3.32 26.64 8.26
CA MET A 252 -3.38 25.28 7.71
C MET A 252 -3.81 24.25 8.77
N ARG A 253 -3.31 24.36 10.00
CA ARG A 253 -3.68 23.47 11.11
C ARG A 253 -5.18 23.55 11.42
N ARG A 254 -5.72 24.77 11.57
CA ARG A 254 -7.16 24.98 11.81
C ARG A 254 -8.02 24.42 10.68
N ARG A 255 -7.55 24.53 9.44
CA ARG A 255 -8.25 23.96 8.28
C ARG A 255 -8.28 22.43 8.34
N ILE A 256 -7.15 21.80 8.61
CA ILE A 256 -7.07 20.34 8.78
C ILE A 256 -8.02 19.87 9.88
N GLU A 257 -8.03 20.55 11.03
CA GLU A 257 -8.93 20.23 12.15
C GLU A 257 -10.41 20.32 11.75
N ARG A 258 -10.80 21.35 11.00
CA ARG A 258 -12.17 21.49 10.48
C ARG A 258 -12.54 20.31 9.58
N GLU A 259 -11.67 19.98 8.62
CA GLU A 259 -11.92 18.90 7.67
C GLU A 259 -11.87 17.49 8.29
N LEU A 260 -11.23 17.33 9.46
CA LEU A 260 -11.23 16.08 10.24
C LEU A 260 -12.47 15.93 11.13
N LYS A 261 -13.06 17.06 11.57
CA LYS A 261 -14.30 17.10 12.36
C LYS A 261 -15.56 16.93 11.51
N GLU A 262 -15.52 17.34 10.25
CA GLU A 262 -16.66 17.18 9.34
C GLU A 262 -16.97 15.68 9.11
N PRO A 263 -18.19 15.21 9.45
CA PRO A 263 -18.63 13.87 9.08
C PRO A 263 -18.82 13.82 7.57
N ARG A 264 -17.89 13.19 6.85
CA ARG A 264 -18.09 12.77 5.45
C ARG A 264 -18.95 11.51 5.33
#